data_AF-A0A0A1UHW9-F1
#
_entry.id   AF-A0A0A1UHW9-F1
#
_cell.length_a   1.000
_cell.length_b   1.000
_cell.length_c   1.000
_cell.angle_alpha   90.00
_cell.angle_beta   90.00
_cell.angle_gamma   90.00
#
_symmetry.space_group_name_H-M   'P 1'
#
loop_
_entity.id
_entity.type
_entity.pdbx_description
1 polymer ?
#
loop_
_entity_poly.entity_id
_entity_poly.type
_entity_poly.pdbx_seq_one_letter_code
_entity_poly.pdbx_strand_id
1 'polypeptide(L)'
;MLSSSLRNKREIWRISLVLSKIRRAARELLKPEAEDPKRLFEGNALIRRLVRIDVLDENRMRLDYVLALKMEIFLERGYKLTCSSLDSASRFTMRVC
;
A
#
# COMPACT_ATOMS: atom_id res chain seq x y z
N MET A 1 13.78 -19.50 10.19
CA MET A 1 15.09 -19.56 9.51
C MET A 1 14.89 -20.19 8.13
N LEU A 2 14.89 -19.39 7.06
CA LEU A 2 15.19 -19.84 5.69
C LEU A 2 15.84 -18.67 4.93
N SER A 3 17.16 -18.70 4.93
CA SER A 3 18.11 -18.26 3.89
C SER A 3 17.65 -17.17 2.90
N SER A 4 17.85 -15.90 3.26
CA SER A 4 17.87 -14.77 2.34
C SER A 4 19.25 -14.65 1.67
N SER A 5 19.50 -15.44 0.63
CA SER A 5 20.69 -15.25 -0.22
C SER A 5 20.26 -14.62 -1.54
N LEU A 6 20.75 -13.40 -1.79
CA LEU A 6 20.61 -12.60 -3.02
C LEU A 6 19.19 -12.14 -3.40
N ARG A 7 18.60 -11.26 -2.58
CA ARG A 7 17.51 -10.39 -3.05
C ARG A 7 18.12 -9.07 -3.52
N ASN A 8 17.80 -8.64 -4.74
CA ASN A 8 18.26 -7.37 -5.30
C ASN A 8 17.94 -6.24 -4.30
N LYS A 9 18.96 -5.65 -3.67
CA LYS A 9 18.76 -4.57 -2.68
C LYS A 9 17.78 -3.52 -3.20
N ARG A 10 17.93 -3.11 -4.47
CA ARG A 10 17.05 -2.13 -5.14
C ARG A 10 15.57 -2.47 -5.05
N GLU A 11 15.20 -3.74 -5.13
CA GLU A 11 13.80 -4.19 -5.06
C GLU A 11 13.24 -4.03 -3.65
N ILE A 12 14.05 -4.35 -2.63
CA ILE A 12 13.72 -4.13 -1.22
C ILE A 12 13.47 -2.63 -0.96
N TRP A 13 14.36 -1.76 -1.45
CA TRP A 13 14.19 -0.31 -1.30
C TRP A 13 12.92 0.20 -2.01
N ARG A 14 12.59 -0.30 -3.21
CA ARG A 14 11.35 0.04 -3.91
C ARG A 14 10.10 -0.39 -3.14
N ILE A 15 10.06 -1.64 -2.66
CA ILE A 15 8.95 -2.16 -1.86
C ILE A 15 8.78 -1.30 -0.59
N SER A 16 9.87 -1.03 0.12
CA SER A 16 9.87 -0.21 1.33
C SER A 16 9.33 1.20 1.07
N LEU A 17 9.72 1.82 -0.05
CA LEU A 17 9.26 3.15 -0.43
C LEU A 17 7.75 3.17 -0.73
N VAL A 18 7.25 2.21 -1.50
CA VAL A 18 5.83 2.07 -1.82
C VAL A 18 5.02 1.82 -0.54
N LEU A 19 5.48 0.92 0.33
CA LEU A 19 4.83 0.63 1.60
C LEU A 19 4.78 1.89 2.49
N SER A 20 5.85 2.68 2.52
CA SER A 20 5.91 3.93 3.27
C SER A 20 4.89 4.96 2.76
N LYS A 21 4.71 5.08 1.44
CA LYS A 21 3.69 5.96 0.83
C LYS A 21 2.27 5.51 1.19
N ILE A 22 1.98 4.20 1.06
CA ILE A 22 0.66 3.63 1.38
C ILE A 22 0.33 3.82 2.87
N ARG A 23 1.29 3.53 3.77
CA ARG A 23 1.10 3.70 5.22
C ARG A 23 0.90 5.17 5.59
N ARG A 24 1.56 6.11 4.90
CA ARG A 24 1.32 7.54 5.08
C ARG A 24 -0.10 7.92 4.67
N ALA A 25 -0.56 7.51 3.49
CA ALA A 25 -1.93 7.76 3.04
C ALA A 25 -2.97 7.19 4.02
N ALA A 26 -2.78 5.95 4.48
CA ALA A 26 -3.66 5.34 5.47
C ALA A 26 -3.72 6.11 6.80
N ARG A 27 -2.59 6.67 7.28
CA ARG A 27 -2.56 7.52 8.48
C ARG A 27 -3.31 8.83 8.30
N GLU A 28 -3.17 9.48 7.14
CA GLU A 28 -3.92 10.71 6.83
C GLU A 28 -5.43 10.44 6.80
N LEU A 29 -5.85 9.28 6.30
CA LEU A 29 -7.25 8.85 6.28
C LEU A 29 -7.81 8.46 7.65
N LEU A 30 -6.96 8.22 8.64
CA LEU A 30 -7.38 7.92 10.02
C LEU A 30 -7.51 9.18 10.91
N LYS A 31 -7.00 10.33 10.47
CA LYS A 31 -7.19 11.63 11.15
C LYS A 31 -8.65 12.11 11.16
N PRO A 32 -9.39 12.07 10.04
CA PRO A 32 -10.79 12.49 10.02
C PRO A 32 -11.71 11.52 10.79
N GLU A 33 -12.87 12.04 11.19
CA GLU A 33 -13.90 11.30 11.92
C GLU A 33 -14.37 10.10 11.10
N ALA A 34 -14.84 9.03 11.75
CA ALA A 34 -15.17 7.78 11.08
C ALA A 34 -16.27 7.91 10.00
N GLU A 35 -17.14 8.92 10.10
CA GLU A 35 -18.25 9.16 9.17
C GLU A 35 -17.91 10.12 8.02
N ASP A 36 -16.67 10.65 7.97
CA ASP A 36 -16.31 11.61 6.93
C ASP A 36 -16.40 10.96 5.53
N PRO A 37 -17.13 11.57 4.57
CA PRO A 37 -17.33 10.99 3.24
C PRO A 37 -16.01 10.85 2.46
N LYS A 38 -15.03 11.73 2.74
CA LYS A 38 -13.68 11.65 2.16
C LYS A 38 -12.94 10.39 2.60
N ARG A 39 -13.04 10.03 3.89
CA ARG A 39 -12.40 8.83 4.46
C ARG A 39 -13.00 7.57 3.85
N LEU A 40 -14.31 7.48 3.76
CA LEU A 40 -15.01 6.34 3.16
C LEU A 40 -14.65 6.17 1.68
N PHE A 41 -14.58 7.28 0.94
CA PHE A 41 -14.28 7.24 -0.50
C PHE A 41 -12.82 6.88 -0.77
N GLU A 42 -11.88 7.64 -0.22
CA GLU A 42 -10.44 7.41 -0.43
C GLU A 42 -9.96 6.10 0.20
N GLY A 43 -10.50 5.75 1.38
CA GLY A 43 -10.22 4.47 2.04
C GLY A 43 -10.67 3.27 1.21
N ASN A 44 -11.91 3.28 0.70
CA ASN A 44 -12.40 2.21 -0.17
C ASN A 44 -11.65 2.16 -1.50
N ALA A 45 -11.27 3.31 -2.08
CA ALA A 45 -10.46 3.35 -3.28
C ALA A 45 -9.06 2.73 -3.06
N LEU A 46 -8.43 3.00 -1.91
CA LEU A 46 -7.14 2.42 -1.54
C LEU A 46 -7.25 0.90 -1.36
N ILE A 47 -8.27 0.43 -0.64
CA ILE A 47 -8.51 -1.00 -0.40
C ILE A 47 -8.77 -1.73 -1.72
N ARG A 48 -9.63 -1.20 -2.60
CA ARG A 48 -9.92 -1.80 -3.93
C ARG A 48 -8.66 -1.97 -4.78
N ARG A 49 -7.72 -1.02 -4.70
CA ARG A 49 -6.43 -1.14 -5.41
C ARG A 49 -5.57 -2.25 -4.82
N LEU A 50 -5.54 -2.40 -3.50
CA LEU A 50 -4.76 -3.46 -2.83
C LEU A 50 -5.35 -4.85 -3.09
N VAL A 51 -6.67 -4.98 -3.12
CA VAL A 51 -7.37 -6.21 -3.49
C VAL A 51 -7.09 -6.59 -4.94
N ARG A 52 -7.11 -5.62 -5.88
CA ARG A 52 -6.79 -5.89 -7.29
C ARG A 52 -5.36 -6.37 -7.53
N ILE A 53 -4.45 -6.05 -6.62
CA ILE A 53 -3.04 -6.47 -6.64
C ILE A 53 -2.88 -7.78 -5.83
N ASP A 54 -3.97 -8.34 -5.29
CA ASP A 54 -3.99 -9.52 -4.41
C ASP A 54 -3.05 -9.37 -3.20
N VAL A 55 -2.86 -8.15 -2.70
CA VAL A 55 -2.05 -7.91 -1.48
C VAL A 55 -2.91 -8.10 -0.24
N LEU A 56 -4.19 -7.75 -0.34
CA LEU A 56 -5.16 -7.82 0.75
C LEU A 56 -6.31 -8.73 0.32
N ASP A 57 -6.78 -9.55 1.26
CA ASP A 57 -7.92 -10.44 1.06
C ASP A 57 -9.23 -9.63 1.09
N GLU A 58 -10.22 -10.03 0.29
CA GLU A 58 -11.53 -9.37 0.22
C GLU A 58 -12.25 -9.39 1.57
N ASN A 59 -11.93 -10.36 2.42
CA ASN A 59 -12.50 -10.47 3.76
C ASN A 59 -11.90 -9.46 4.76
N ARG A 60 -10.82 -8.76 4.40
CA ARG A 60 -10.06 -7.85 5.28
C ARG A 60 -10.04 -6.41 4.78
N MET A 61 -11.20 -5.88 4.38
CA MET A 61 -11.36 -4.48 3.93
C MET A 61 -11.38 -3.47 5.09
N ARG A 62 -10.30 -3.37 5.88
CA ARG A 62 -10.13 -2.31 6.89
C ARG A 62 -8.80 -1.59 6.74
N LEU A 63 -8.79 -0.28 7.01
CA LEU A 63 -7.58 0.55 6.98
C LEU A 63 -6.53 0.08 7.99
N ASP A 64 -6.94 -0.51 9.11
CA ASP A 64 -6.02 -1.04 10.13
C ASP A 64 -5.15 -2.18 9.58
N TYR A 65 -5.69 -3.02 8.69
CA TYR A 65 -4.91 -4.08 8.04
C TYR A 65 -3.87 -3.52 7.07
N VAL A 66 -4.16 -2.38 6.43
CA VAL A 66 -3.19 -1.70 5.55
C VAL A 66 -2.00 -1.18 6.35
N LEU A 67 -2.20 -0.73 7.59
CA LEU A 67 -1.11 -0.30 8.47
C LEU A 67 -0.24 -1.46 8.98
N ALA A 68 -0.82 -2.64 9.12
CA ALA A 68 -0.16 -3.86 9.60
C ALA A 68 0.54 -4.67 8.49
N LEU A 69 0.52 -4.20 7.24
CA LEU A 69 1.18 -4.86 6.11
C LEU A 69 2.70 -4.99 6.35
N LYS A 70 3.21 -6.21 6.20
CA LYS A 70 4.65 -6.54 6.24
C LYS A 70 5.23 -6.63 4.83
N MET A 71 6.50 -6.27 4.71
CA MET A 71 7.27 -6.42 3.47
C MET A 71 7.43 -7.89 3.02
N GLU A 72 7.31 -8.84 3.95
CA GLU A 72 7.39 -10.28 3.68
C GLU A 72 6.30 -10.73 2.67
N ILE A 73 5.08 -10.19 2.79
CA ILE A 73 3.94 -10.51 1.92
C ILE A 73 4.23 -10.17 0.44
N PHE A 74 4.97 -9.09 0.21
CA PHE A 74 5.38 -8.67 -1.15
C PHE A 74 6.49 -9.56 -1.71
N LEU A 75 7.31 -10.13 -0.85
CA LEU A 75 8.45 -10.97 -1.23
C LEU A 75 8.04 -12.43 -1.47
N GLU A 76 7.06 -12.93 -0.72
CA GLU A 76 6.58 -14.32 -0.80
C GLU A 76 5.81 -14.61 -2.09
N ARG A 77 5.18 -13.58 -2.67
CA ARG A 77 4.36 -13.72 -3.89
C ARG A 77 5.13 -13.49 -5.21
N GLY A 78 6.45 -13.29 -5.16
CA GLY A 78 7.25 -13.04 -6.37
C GLY A 78 6.79 -11.79 -7.14
N TYR A 79 6.18 -10.83 -6.43
CA TYR A 79 5.61 -9.62 -7.01
C TYR A 79 6.74 -8.76 -7.57
N LYS A 80 7.09 -8.99 -8.84
CA LYS A 80 7.89 -8.04 -9.61
C LYS A 80 7.05 -6.77 -9.62
N LEU A 81 7.40 -5.80 -8.76
CA LEU A 81 6.74 -4.50 -8.67
C LEU A 81 6.94 -3.74 -10.00
N THR A 82 6.32 -4.20 -11.07
CA THR A 82 6.01 -3.40 -12.26
C THR A 82 4.82 -2.52 -11.91
N CYS A 83 4.97 -1.71 -10.86
CA CYS A 83 4.00 -0.72 -10.43
C CYS A 83 4.07 0.51 -11.36
N SER A 84 3.90 0.31 -12.66
CA SER A 84 3.62 1.40 -13.61
C SER A 84 2.25 2.03 -13.31
N SER A 85 1.36 1.30 -12.64
CA SER A 85 -0.03 1.66 -12.33
C SER A 85 -0.25 2.24 -10.92
N LEU A 86 0.72 2.15 -10.01
CA LEU A 86 0.69 2.84 -8.70
C LEU A 86 1.43 4.19 -8.74
N ASP A 87 2.30 4.40 -9.72
CA ASP A 87 3.01 5.67 -9.91
C ASP A 87 2.09 6.81 -10.41
N SER A 88 0.99 6.47 -11.08
CA SER A 88 -0.10 7.41 -11.41
C SER A 88 -0.82 7.96 -10.16
N ALA A 89 -0.74 7.28 -9.01
CA ALA A 89 -1.27 7.82 -7.74
C ALA A 89 -0.33 8.83 -7.05
N SER A 90 0.96 8.88 -7.42
CA SER A 90 1.89 9.89 -6.91
C SER A 90 1.77 11.23 -7.68
N ARG A 91 1.16 11.23 -8.87
CA ARG A 91 0.95 12.44 -9.68
C ARG A 91 -0.26 13.28 -9.27
N PHE A 92 -1.11 12.79 -8.36
CA PHE A 92 -2.32 13.51 -7.95
C PHE A 92 -2.23 14.22 -6.60
N THR A 93 -1.14 14.04 -5.84
CA THR A 93 -0.96 14.71 -4.52
C THR A 93 0.38 15.44 -4.42
N MET A 94 0.72 16.23 -5.44
CA MET A 94 1.78 17.24 -5.33
C MET A 94 1.46 18.45 -6.23
N ARG A 95 0.25 19.00 -6.08
CA ARG A 95 -0.11 20.35 -6.54
C ARG A 95 -1.28 20.93 -5.75
N VAL A 96 -1.23 20.85 -4.42
CA VAL A 96 -1.93 21.78 -3.51
C VAL A 96 -1.10 21.88 -2.23
N CYS A 97 -0.03 22.66 -2.33
CA CYS A 97 0.60 23.51 -1.33
C CYS A 97 1.66 24.33 -2.07
#